data_AF-A0A4Q7UIJ3-F1
#
_entry.id   AF-A0A4Q7UIJ3-F1
#
_cell.length_a   1.000
_cell.length_b   1.000
_cell.length_c   1.000
_cell.angle_alpha   90.00
_cell.angle_beta   90.00
_cell.angle_gamma   90.00
#
_symmetry.space_group_name_H-M   'P 1'
#
loop_
_entity.id
_entity.type
_entity.pdbx_description
1 polymer ?
#
loop_
_entity_poly.entity_id
_entity_poly.type
_entity_poly.pdbx_seq_one_letter_code
_entity_poly.pdbx_strand_id
1 'polypeptide(L)'
;MNPELRELIAELRTDLEADQPATLAWAQINEGAPADQIPAELPQPVRELLETANGILAGAFDLPAVTDLDDIQYYLEQMPEFTGVADEPAEWLVIGTLNDEPLLIRRDTGAVWYFPAETTDEWFMRELFLDVAPDLDSFLAYYVFGPGYGVAFDDDEWWGFLDEHGLTEPGDDEEADD
;
A
#
# COMPACT_ATOMS: atom_id res chain seq x y z
N MET A 1 1.49 12.31 3.22
CA MET A 1 2.66 12.13 2.36
C MET A 1 3.74 13.15 2.65
N ASN A 2 4.73 12.65 3.40
CA ASN A 2 5.98 13.34 3.62
C ASN A 2 6.75 13.55 2.28
N PRO A 3 7.66 14.54 2.21
CA PRO A 3 8.39 14.84 0.98
C PRO A 3 9.35 13.74 0.53
N GLU A 4 9.98 13.02 1.48
CA GLU A 4 10.97 11.98 1.20
C GLU A 4 10.34 10.79 0.47
N LEU A 5 9.18 10.32 0.93
CA LEU A 5 8.41 9.26 0.27
C LEU A 5 7.93 9.70 -1.11
N ARG A 6 7.54 10.98 -1.28
CA ARG A 6 7.16 11.50 -2.60
C ARG A 6 8.34 11.50 -3.57
N GLU A 7 9.53 11.87 -3.11
CA GLU A 7 10.76 11.83 -3.91
C GLU A 7 11.12 10.39 -4.28
N LEU A 8 11.09 9.48 -3.30
CA LEU A 8 11.31 8.05 -3.53
C LEU A 8 10.37 7.48 -4.59
N ILE A 9 9.05 7.72 -4.47
CA ILE A 9 8.07 7.25 -5.46
C ILE A 9 8.38 7.80 -6.87
N ALA A 10 8.85 9.04 -6.98
CA ALA A 10 9.21 9.64 -8.25
C ALA A 10 10.50 9.06 -8.86
N GLU A 11 11.50 8.76 -8.02
CA GLU A 11 12.74 8.09 -8.43
C GLU A 11 12.44 6.68 -8.94
N LEU A 12 11.78 5.85 -8.12
CA LEU A 12 11.43 4.48 -8.50
C LEU A 12 10.57 4.42 -9.75
N ARG A 13 9.62 5.36 -9.94
CA ARG A 13 8.85 5.47 -11.19
C ARG A 13 9.76 5.68 -12.40
N THR A 14 10.74 6.59 -12.28
CA THR A 14 11.65 6.93 -13.39
C THR A 14 12.49 5.72 -13.79
N ASP A 15 12.97 4.96 -12.80
CA ASP A 15 13.78 3.77 -13.05
C ASP A 15 12.94 2.63 -13.61
N LEU A 16 11.70 2.42 -13.12
CA LEU A 16 10.75 1.47 -13.70
C LEU A 16 10.43 1.79 -15.17
N GLU A 17 10.26 3.06 -15.51
CA GLU A 17 9.97 3.53 -16.87
C GLU A 17 11.15 3.30 -17.83
N ALA A 18 12.39 3.41 -17.34
CA ALA A 18 13.59 3.20 -18.14
C ALA A 18 13.72 1.75 -18.65
N ASP A 19 13.21 0.79 -17.88
CA ASP A 19 13.27 -0.64 -18.18
C ASP A 19 11.96 -1.22 -18.75
N GLN A 20 11.00 -0.36 -19.11
CA GLN A 20 9.80 -0.80 -19.80
C GLN A 20 10.10 -1.41 -21.19
N PRO A 21 9.35 -2.44 -21.62
CA PRO A 21 8.12 -2.95 -21.00
C PRO A 21 8.34 -4.10 -20.00
N ALA A 22 9.57 -4.42 -19.61
CA ALA A 22 9.86 -5.59 -18.78
C ALA A 22 9.23 -5.49 -17.38
N THR A 23 9.16 -4.28 -16.85
CA THR A 23 8.62 -3.98 -15.51
C THR A 23 7.10 -4.12 -15.43
N LEU A 24 6.36 -3.86 -16.52
CA LEU A 24 4.88 -3.78 -16.53
C LEU A 24 4.16 -5.07 -16.08
N ALA A 25 4.85 -6.21 -16.01
CA ALA A 25 4.28 -7.47 -15.53
C ALA A 25 4.22 -7.57 -14.00
N TRP A 26 5.05 -6.81 -13.27
CA TRP A 26 5.24 -6.93 -11.82
C TRP A 26 5.32 -5.58 -11.09
N ALA A 27 5.60 -4.48 -11.79
CA ALA A 27 5.56 -3.15 -11.21
C ALA A 27 5.23 -2.04 -12.21
N GLN A 28 4.47 -1.06 -11.75
CA GLN A 28 4.16 0.17 -12.45
C GLN A 28 3.73 1.24 -11.43
N ILE A 29 4.38 2.39 -11.45
CA ILE A 29 3.93 3.57 -10.68
C ILE A 29 3.45 4.61 -11.68
N ASN A 30 2.17 4.97 -11.62
CA ASN A 30 1.62 5.94 -12.57
C ASN A 30 1.98 7.39 -12.18
N GLU A 31 1.84 8.32 -13.13
CA GLU A 31 1.82 9.75 -12.79
C GLU A 31 0.64 10.06 -11.84
N GLY A 32 0.83 11.05 -10.97
CA GLY A 32 -0.19 11.51 -10.05
C GLY A 32 -1.41 12.12 -10.75
N ALA A 33 -2.59 11.96 -10.13
CA ALA A 33 -3.83 12.52 -10.63
C ALA A 33 -3.93 14.03 -10.26
N PRO A 34 -4.54 14.85 -11.13
CA PRO A 34 -4.86 16.23 -10.77
C PRO A 34 -5.77 16.29 -9.53
N ALA A 35 -5.49 17.20 -8.60
CA ALA A 35 -6.21 17.32 -7.33
C ALA A 35 -7.73 17.55 -7.48
N ASP A 36 -8.17 18.12 -8.62
CA ASP A 36 -9.59 18.34 -8.93
C ASP A 36 -10.31 17.09 -9.47
N GLN A 37 -9.55 16.04 -9.80
CA GLN A 37 -10.09 14.74 -10.21
C GLN A 37 -10.17 13.75 -9.04
N ILE A 38 -9.51 14.04 -7.92
CA ILE A 38 -9.51 13.19 -6.73
C ILE A 38 -10.69 13.55 -5.83
N PRO A 39 -11.55 12.60 -5.45
CA PRO A 39 -12.71 12.86 -4.61
C PRO A 39 -12.31 13.49 -3.25
N ALA A 40 -13.03 14.54 -2.85
CA ALA A 40 -12.69 15.33 -1.68
C ALA A 40 -12.99 14.61 -0.35
N GLU A 41 -13.86 13.61 -0.39
CA GLU A 41 -14.29 12.74 0.70
C GLU A 41 -13.28 11.63 1.04
N LEU A 42 -12.28 11.42 0.19
CA LEU A 42 -11.19 10.49 0.51
C LEU A 42 -10.35 11.04 1.66
N PRO A 43 -9.81 10.17 2.55
CA PRO A 43 -8.86 10.57 3.57
C PRO A 43 -7.70 11.36 2.97
N GLN A 44 -7.27 12.43 3.64
CA GLN A 44 -6.18 13.28 3.15
C GLN A 44 -4.92 12.48 2.74
N PRO A 45 -4.44 11.48 3.51
CA PRO A 45 -3.27 10.69 3.12
C PRO A 45 -3.46 9.95 1.79
N VAL A 46 -4.65 9.41 1.54
CA VAL A 46 -4.99 8.70 0.29
C VAL A 46 -5.01 9.68 -0.88
N ARG A 47 -5.55 10.89 -0.67
CA ARG A 47 -5.54 11.93 -1.70
C ARG A 47 -4.12 12.34 -2.06
N GLU A 48 -3.26 12.55 -1.06
CA GLU A 48 -1.85 12.91 -1.28
C GLU A 48 -1.06 11.81 -1.99
N LEU A 49 -1.37 10.54 -1.72
CA LEU A 49 -0.84 9.40 -2.47
C LEU A 49 -1.31 9.42 -3.93
N LEU A 50 -2.60 9.59 -4.19
CA LEU A 50 -3.15 9.63 -5.55
C LEU A 50 -2.68 10.85 -6.36
N GLU A 51 -2.44 11.99 -5.70
CA GLU A 51 -1.79 13.17 -6.29
C GLU A 51 -0.32 12.90 -6.65
N THR A 52 0.32 11.91 -6.02
CA THR A 52 1.72 11.54 -6.25
C THR A 52 1.84 10.41 -7.29
N ALA A 53 0.96 9.41 -7.19
CA ALA A 53 0.88 8.26 -8.07
C ALA A 53 -0.59 7.79 -8.19
N ASN A 54 -1.18 7.97 -9.38
CA ASN A 54 -2.55 7.55 -9.67
C ASN A 54 -2.60 6.06 -10.04
N GLY A 55 -2.33 5.24 -9.05
CA GLY A 55 -2.21 3.80 -9.17
C GLY A 55 -0.76 3.32 -9.10
N ILE A 56 -0.56 2.24 -8.36
CA ILE A 56 0.73 1.61 -8.11
C ILE A 56 0.52 0.09 -8.15
N LEU A 57 1.23 -0.57 -9.04
CA LEU A 57 1.54 -1.99 -8.93
C LEU A 57 2.99 -2.10 -8.42
N ALA A 58 3.20 -2.78 -7.30
CA ALA A 58 4.50 -2.99 -6.68
C ALA A 58 4.55 -4.42 -6.13
N GLY A 59 4.82 -5.37 -7.02
CA GLY A 59 4.76 -6.80 -6.72
C GLY A 59 3.36 -7.19 -6.25
N ALA A 60 3.26 -7.61 -4.99
CA ALA A 60 1.99 -7.99 -4.37
C ALA A 60 1.07 -6.80 -4.03
N PHE A 61 1.60 -5.57 -3.94
CA PHE A 61 0.79 -4.40 -3.60
C PHE A 61 0.16 -3.78 -4.85
N ASP A 62 -1.15 -3.58 -4.82
CA ASP A 62 -1.90 -2.88 -5.87
C ASP A 62 -2.75 -1.75 -5.27
N LEU A 63 -2.44 -0.52 -5.69
CA LEU A 63 -3.26 0.66 -5.51
C LEU A 63 -3.97 0.91 -6.85
N PRO A 64 -5.31 0.85 -6.92
CA PRO A 64 -6.02 1.24 -8.13
C PRO A 64 -5.91 2.74 -8.38
N ALA A 65 -6.09 3.14 -9.64
CA ALA A 65 -6.26 4.54 -10.00
C ALA A 65 -7.57 5.09 -9.40
N VAL A 66 -7.66 6.43 -9.30
CA VAL A 66 -8.86 7.16 -8.84
C VAL A 66 -10.14 6.65 -9.52
N THR A 67 -10.06 6.32 -10.82
CA THR A 67 -11.18 5.85 -11.63
C THR A 67 -11.74 4.49 -11.21
N ASP A 68 -10.92 3.68 -10.54
CA ASP A 68 -11.20 2.27 -10.23
C ASP A 68 -11.27 2.03 -8.72
N LEU A 69 -10.97 3.04 -7.88
CA LEU A 69 -10.99 2.92 -6.42
C LEU A 69 -12.40 2.63 -5.87
N ASP A 70 -13.44 3.19 -6.47
CA ASP A 70 -14.83 2.90 -6.08
C ASP A 70 -15.21 1.45 -6.39
N ASP A 71 -14.65 0.88 -7.46
CA ASP A 71 -14.96 -0.47 -7.92
C ASP A 71 -14.42 -1.54 -6.97
N ILE A 72 -13.47 -1.23 -6.07
CA ILE A 72 -12.97 -2.17 -5.06
C ILE A 72 -13.65 -2.03 -3.70
N GLN A 73 -14.52 -1.05 -3.49
CA GLN A 73 -15.17 -0.87 -2.18
C GLN A 73 -16.15 -1.99 -1.81
N TYR A 74 -16.49 -2.89 -2.75
CA TYR A 74 -17.31 -4.07 -2.47
C TYR A 74 -16.70 -4.99 -1.40
N TYR A 75 -15.38 -4.94 -1.17
CA TYR A 75 -14.73 -5.73 -0.12
C TYR A 75 -15.30 -5.43 1.26
N LEU A 76 -15.76 -4.20 1.53
CA LEU A 76 -16.38 -3.83 2.81
C LEU A 76 -17.61 -4.70 3.12
N GLU A 77 -18.37 -5.12 2.09
CA GLU A 77 -19.54 -6.00 2.24
C GLU A 77 -19.15 -7.46 2.51
N GLN A 78 -17.91 -7.83 2.20
CA GLN A 78 -17.37 -9.18 2.35
C GLN A 78 -16.56 -9.34 3.65
N MET A 79 -16.35 -8.26 4.41
CA MET A 79 -15.55 -8.30 5.62
C MET A 79 -16.17 -9.22 6.67
N PRO A 80 -15.37 -10.12 7.29
CA PRO A 80 -15.84 -10.99 8.36
C PRO A 80 -16.38 -10.19 9.55
N GLU A 81 -17.45 -10.69 10.18
CA GLU A 81 -18.14 -10.02 11.30
C GLU A 81 -17.20 -9.64 12.45
N PHE A 82 -16.20 -10.48 12.77
CA PHE A 82 -15.27 -10.23 13.88
C PHE A 82 -14.41 -8.97 13.70
N THR A 83 -14.27 -8.47 12.46
CA THR A 83 -13.49 -7.27 12.18
C THR A 83 -14.19 -5.98 12.62
N GLY A 84 -15.51 -6.02 12.83
CA GLY A 84 -16.32 -4.83 13.12
C GLY A 84 -16.48 -3.86 11.94
N VAL A 85 -15.92 -4.17 10.76
CA VAL A 85 -16.00 -3.29 9.58
C VAL A 85 -17.43 -3.18 9.06
N ALA A 86 -18.17 -4.29 9.04
CA ALA A 86 -19.56 -4.32 8.59
C ALA A 86 -20.52 -3.53 9.51
N ASP A 87 -20.14 -3.30 10.77
CA ASP A 87 -20.94 -2.51 11.72
C ASP A 87 -20.84 -1.00 11.44
N GLU A 88 -19.67 -0.54 10.96
CA GLU A 88 -19.37 0.87 10.71
C GLU A 88 -18.64 1.08 9.37
N PRO A 89 -19.18 0.64 8.22
CA PRO A 89 -18.46 0.62 6.94
C PRO A 89 -18.05 2.02 6.46
N ALA A 90 -18.77 3.07 6.88
CA ALA A 90 -18.45 4.45 6.57
C ALA A 90 -17.17 4.97 7.23
N GLU A 91 -16.65 4.29 8.27
CA GLU A 91 -15.40 4.63 8.94
C GLU A 91 -14.17 4.02 8.24
N TRP A 92 -14.40 3.20 7.22
CA TRP A 92 -13.37 2.46 6.51
C TRP A 92 -13.32 2.85 5.04
N LEU A 93 -12.17 2.59 4.42
CA LEU A 93 -11.96 2.67 2.99
C LEU A 93 -11.01 1.55 2.60
N VAL A 94 -11.34 0.81 1.53
CA VAL A 94 -10.41 -0.14 0.93
C VAL A 94 -9.49 0.67 0.02
N ILE A 95 -8.19 0.70 0.31
CA ILE A 95 -7.24 1.55 -0.42
C ILE A 95 -6.56 0.80 -1.57
N GLY A 96 -6.67 -0.52 -1.60
CA GLY A 96 -5.99 -1.36 -2.56
C GLY A 96 -5.99 -2.80 -2.08
N THR A 97 -5.09 -3.59 -2.64
CA THR A 97 -4.84 -4.96 -2.20
C THR A 97 -3.37 -5.20 -1.90
N LEU A 98 -3.12 -6.22 -1.08
CA LEU A 98 -1.82 -6.84 -0.93
C LEU A 98 -2.01 -8.33 -1.16
N ASN A 99 -1.39 -8.88 -2.20
CA ASN A 99 -1.58 -10.27 -2.63
C ASN A 99 -3.07 -10.64 -2.83
N ASP A 100 -3.81 -9.78 -3.54
CA ASP A 100 -5.28 -9.88 -3.78
C ASP A 100 -6.18 -9.78 -2.54
N GLU A 101 -5.61 -9.53 -1.36
CA GLU A 101 -6.35 -9.36 -0.11
C GLU A 101 -6.60 -7.88 0.17
N PRO A 102 -7.78 -7.48 0.67
CA PRO A 102 -8.12 -6.08 0.83
C PRO A 102 -7.26 -5.41 1.90
N LEU A 103 -6.68 -4.28 1.54
CA LEU A 103 -5.97 -3.39 2.44
C LEU A 103 -6.89 -2.23 2.82
N LEU A 104 -7.14 -2.03 4.12
CA LEU A 104 -8.08 -1.04 4.61
C LEU A 104 -7.36 0.11 5.31
N ILE A 105 -7.96 1.30 5.25
CA ILE A 105 -7.58 2.43 6.08
C ILE A 105 -8.77 2.87 6.95
N ARG A 106 -8.49 3.18 8.21
CA ARG A 106 -9.43 3.90 9.09
C ARG A 106 -9.47 5.37 8.68
N ARG A 107 -10.65 5.89 8.35
CA ARG A 107 -10.78 7.27 7.83
C ARG A 107 -10.47 8.34 8.87
N ASP A 108 -10.73 8.06 10.14
CA ASP A 108 -10.54 8.98 11.27
C ASP A 108 -9.09 9.07 11.75
N THR A 109 -8.35 7.95 11.73
CA THR A 109 -6.97 7.88 12.21
C THR A 109 -5.94 7.83 11.10
N GLY A 110 -6.29 7.32 9.93
CA GLY A 110 -5.34 7.01 8.86
C GLY A 110 -4.61 5.67 9.04
N ALA A 111 -4.91 4.91 10.10
CA ALA A 111 -4.26 3.63 10.37
C ALA A 111 -4.60 2.60 9.30
N VAL A 112 -3.61 1.79 8.90
CA VAL A 112 -3.73 0.77 7.87
C VAL A 112 -3.93 -0.59 8.51
N TRP A 113 -4.91 -1.34 8.00
CA TRP A 113 -5.31 -2.63 8.52
C TRP A 113 -5.27 -3.72 7.45
N TYR A 114 -4.87 -4.92 7.84
CA TYR A 114 -4.63 -6.05 6.94
C TYR A 114 -4.89 -7.42 7.60
N PHE A 115 -5.10 -8.44 6.78
CA PHE A 115 -5.20 -9.85 7.20
C PHE A 115 -3.84 -10.53 7.06
N PRO A 116 -3.05 -10.71 8.12
CA PRO A 116 -1.76 -11.40 8.00
C PRO A 116 -1.94 -12.82 7.47
N ALA A 117 -1.06 -13.23 6.55
CA ALA A 117 -1.05 -14.56 5.95
C ALA A 117 -0.42 -15.60 6.89
N GLU A 118 -0.97 -15.77 8.10
CA GLU A 118 -0.51 -16.77 9.07
C GLU A 118 -0.87 -18.21 8.66
N THR A 119 -1.84 -18.36 7.76
CA THR A 119 -2.30 -19.65 7.22
C THR A 119 -2.51 -19.56 5.71
N THR A 120 -2.69 -20.71 5.05
CA THR A 120 -3.05 -20.79 3.62
C THR A 120 -4.54 -20.59 3.36
N ASP A 121 -5.31 -20.22 4.38
CA ASP A 121 -6.75 -19.99 4.23
C ASP A 121 -7.00 -18.69 3.47
N GLU A 122 -8.11 -18.63 2.75
CA GLU A 122 -8.61 -17.39 2.16
C GLU A 122 -8.77 -16.33 3.26
N TRP A 123 -8.44 -15.06 2.95
CA TRP A 123 -8.44 -13.97 3.93
C TRP A 123 -9.76 -13.84 4.71
N PHE A 124 -10.90 -14.06 4.04
CA PHE A 124 -12.24 -13.97 4.64
C PHE A 124 -12.58 -15.14 5.60
N MET A 125 -11.72 -16.16 5.68
CA MET A 125 -11.82 -17.26 6.63
C MET A 125 -10.85 -17.12 7.82
N ARG A 126 -9.90 -16.18 7.75
CA ARG A 126 -8.92 -15.95 8.81
C ARG A 126 -9.57 -15.23 9.99
N GLU A 127 -9.05 -15.47 11.19
CA GLU A 127 -9.59 -14.91 12.44
C GLU A 127 -8.75 -13.74 12.98
N LEU A 128 -7.83 -13.22 12.17
CA LEU A 128 -6.91 -12.15 12.57
C LEU A 128 -6.97 -10.98 11.58
N PHE A 129 -7.20 -9.78 12.12
CA PHE A 129 -7.23 -8.52 11.39
C PHE A 129 -6.46 -7.50 12.24
N LEU A 130 -5.36 -6.99 11.71
CA LEU A 130 -4.38 -6.21 12.47
C LEU A 130 -4.26 -4.79 11.95
N ASP A 131 -4.11 -3.85 12.88
CA ASP A 131 -3.49 -2.56 12.65
C ASP A 131 -2.00 -2.80 12.35
N VAL A 132 -1.61 -2.68 11.08
CA VAL A 132 -0.25 -2.96 10.61
C VAL A 132 0.62 -1.70 10.55
N ALA A 133 0.01 -0.53 10.46
CA ALA A 133 0.72 0.73 10.48
C ALA A 133 -0.17 1.87 11.00
N PRO A 134 0.39 2.79 11.80
CA PRO A 134 -0.37 3.89 12.39
C PRO A 134 -0.86 4.90 11.34
N ASP A 135 -0.23 4.95 10.17
CA ASP A 135 -0.59 5.81 9.06
C ASP A 135 -0.10 5.25 7.71
N LEU A 136 -0.64 5.80 6.62
CA LEU A 136 -0.36 5.36 5.26
C LEU A 136 1.09 5.62 4.83
N ASP A 137 1.72 6.72 5.28
CA ASP A 137 3.10 7.04 4.90
C ASP A 137 4.05 5.99 5.49
N SER A 138 3.86 5.63 6.77
CA SER A 138 4.63 4.59 7.46
C SER A 138 4.41 3.21 6.82
N PHE A 139 3.16 2.90 6.42
CA PHE A 139 2.87 1.66 5.70
C PHE A 139 3.65 1.58 4.39
N LEU A 140 3.55 2.61 3.54
CA LEU A 140 4.20 2.63 2.24
C LEU A 140 5.73 2.54 2.39
N ALA A 141 6.31 3.35 3.28
CA ALA A 141 7.75 3.40 3.47
C ALA A 141 8.34 2.06 3.95
N TYR A 142 7.64 1.34 4.83
CA TYR A 142 8.16 0.10 5.40
C TYR A 142 7.71 -1.16 4.67
N TYR A 143 6.41 -1.29 4.36
CA TYR A 143 5.81 -2.52 3.82
C TYR A 143 5.71 -2.56 2.30
N VAL A 144 5.86 -1.43 1.60
CA VAL A 144 5.81 -1.38 0.12
C VAL A 144 7.17 -1.04 -0.47
N PHE A 145 7.82 0.01 0.03
CA PHE A 145 9.08 0.52 -0.52
C PHE A 145 10.31 0.22 0.35
N GLY A 146 10.17 -0.70 1.31
CA GLY A 146 11.16 -0.91 2.35
C GLY A 146 11.27 -2.36 2.82
N PRO A 147 12.06 -2.58 3.88
CA PRO A 147 12.47 -3.92 4.32
C PRO A 147 11.33 -4.81 4.81
N GLY A 148 10.19 -4.21 5.19
CA GLY A 148 9.00 -4.95 5.61
C GLY A 148 8.37 -5.77 4.48
N TYR A 149 8.57 -5.38 3.21
CA TYR A 149 8.05 -6.11 2.05
C TYR A 149 8.61 -7.55 1.99
N GLY A 150 9.93 -7.70 2.17
CA GLY A 150 10.63 -8.99 2.10
C GLY A 150 10.27 -9.98 3.22
N VAL A 151 9.56 -9.56 4.27
CA VAL A 151 9.09 -10.49 5.32
C VAL A 151 8.11 -11.53 4.74
N ALA A 152 7.33 -11.14 3.73
CA ALA A 152 6.33 -12.00 3.09
C ALA A 152 6.63 -12.31 1.62
N PHE A 153 7.48 -11.51 0.95
CA PHE A 153 7.64 -11.53 -0.50
C PHE A 153 9.12 -11.41 -0.92
N ASP A 154 10.05 -12.10 -0.23
CA ASP A 154 11.50 -12.06 -0.53
C ASP A 154 11.91 -12.69 -1.87
N ASP A 155 11.04 -13.51 -2.47
CA ASP A 155 11.25 -14.11 -3.79
C ASP A 155 10.63 -13.29 -4.95
N ASP A 156 10.07 -12.09 -4.69
CA ASP A 156 9.35 -11.26 -5.67
C ASP A 156 10.29 -10.35 -6.51
N GLU A 157 9.93 -10.08 -7.77
CA GLU A 157 10.70 -9.19 -8.66
C GLU A 157 10.77 -7.75 -8.13
N TRP A 158 9.70 -7.28 -7.47
CA TRP A 158 9.69 -6.00 -6.77
C TRP A 158 10.71 -5.95 -5.63
N TRP A 159 10.86 -7.04 -4.87
CA TRP A 159 11.87 -7.10 -3.80
C TRP A 159 13.30 -7.03 -4.37
N GLY A 160 13.56 -7.75 -5.47
CA GLY A 160 14.84 -7.64 -6.18
C GLY A 160 15.12 -6.22 -6.67
N PHE A 161 14.11 -5.52 -7.17
CA PHE A 161 14.22 -4.12 -7.58
C PHE A 161 14.52 -3.20 -6.39
N LEU A 162 13.87 -3.38 -5.23
CA LEU A 162 14.17 -2.64 -4.01
C LEU A 162 15.61 -2.89 -3.54
N ASP A 163 16.13 -4.11 -3.68
CA ASP A 163 17.50 -4.48 -3.31
C ASP A 163 18.53 -3.72 -4.13
N GLU A 164 18.31 -3.60 -5.44
CA GLU A 164 19.15 -2.82 -6.35
C GLU A 164 19.22 -1.33 -5.98
N HIS A 165 18.20 -0.82 -5.28
CA HIS A 165 18.12 0.56 -4.79
C HIS A 165 18.56 0.70 -3.32
N GLY A 166 18.97 -0.38 -2.66
CA GLY A 166 19.42 -0.36 -1.26
C GLY A 166 18.29 -0.13 -0.26
N LEU A 167 17.06 -0.54 -0.58
CA LEU A 167 15.86 -0.32 0.25
C LEU A 167 15.47 -1.55 1.08
N THR A 168 16.27 -2.63 1.04
CA THR A 168 15.99 -3.92 1.68
C THR A 168 16.61 -4.08 3.06
N GLU A 169 17.52 -3.18 3.45
CA GLU A 169 18.12 -3.17 4.78
C GLU A 169 17.31 -2.23 5.71
N PRO A 170 16.98 -2.66 6.95
CA PRO A 170 16.48 -1.73 7.95
C PRO A 170 17.58 -0.70 8.20
N GLY A 171 17.26 0.59 7.99
CA GLY A 171 18.22 1.67 8.18
C GLY A 171 18.91 1.51 9.54
N ASP A 172 20.24 1.62 9.55
CA ASP A 172 21.02 1.66 10.78
C ASP A 172 20.48 2.82 11.62
N ASP A 173 19.54 2.54 12.53
CA ASP A 173 19.27 3.40 13.67
C ASP A 173 20.62 3.49 14.39
N GLU A 174 21.35 4.59 14.17
CA GLU A 174 22.56 4.92 14.91
C GLU A 174 22.28 4.60 16.37
N GLU A 175 22.94 3.56 16.88
CA GLU A 175 22.94 3.23 18.30
C GLU A 175 23.22 4.54 19.03
N ALA A 176 22.22 5.05 19.75
CA ALA A 176 22.42 6.15 20.67
C ALA A 176 23.37 5.63 21.75
N ASP A 177 24.67 5.81 21.52
CA ASP A 177 25.74 5.66 22.49
C ASP A 177 25.46 6.68 23.62
N ASP A 178 24.87 6.21 24.72
CA ASP A 178 24.83 6.88 26.03
C ASP A 178 25.77 6.16 27.02
#